data_AF-A0A6A1VHJ9-F1
#
_entry.id   AF-A0A6A1VHJ9-F1
#
_cell.length_a   1.000
_cell.length_b   1.000
_cell.length_c   1.000
_cell.angle_alpha   90.00
_cell.angle_beta   90.00
_cell.angle_gamma   90.00
#
_symmetry.space_group_name_H-M   'P 1'
#
loop_
_entity.id
_entity.type
_entity.pdbx_description
1 polymer ?
#
loop_
_entity_poly.entity_id
_entity_poly.type
_entity_poly.pdbx_seq_one_letter_code
_entity_poly.pdbx_strand_id
1 'polypeptide(L)'
;PEQLMHKNRLQEYAQRSAIPLPVYQTVNEGSQHAPQFRSTVLVDGASYTSPNTFSHRKAAEQDVAKIALANILQKIKEEGCPLILQDTVFCKSILNEFAVKMNLEMPTYSTIQPEGLLPTFISSLVFSGESYTGEAGRNKKEAEQLAARADTVFCKSILNEFAVKMNLEMPTYSTIQPEGLLPTFISSLVFSGESYTGEAGRNKKEAEQLAARAVILSLLGILFCYD
;
A
#
# COMPACT_ATOMS: atom_id res chain seq x y z
N PRO A 1 -4.61 24.45 6.51
CA PRO A 1 -4.33 24.55 5.05
C PRO A 1 -4.50 23.20 4.31
N GLU A 2 -5.42 22.35 4.79
CA GLU A 2 -5.61 20.96 4.30
C GLU A 2 -6.37 20.86 2.97
N GLN A 3 -7.03 21.93 2.53
CA GLN A 3 -7.89 21.92 1.34
C GLN A 3 -7.12 21.88 0.00
N LEU A 4 -5.78 21.90 -0.03
CA LEU A 4 -5.02 22.00 -1.29
C LEU A 4 -4.45 20.68 -1.81
N MET A 5 -4.53 19.57 -1.07
CA MET A 5 -3.71 18.38 -1.35
C MET A 5 -4.42 17.23 -2.06
N HIS A 6 -5.75 17.12 -1.97
CA HIS A 6 -6.46 15.94 -2.48
C HIS A 6 -6.41 15.81 -4.00
N LYS A 7 -6.44 16.92 -4.73
CA LYS A 7 -6.32 16.92 -6.20
C LYS A 7 -4.95 16.41 -6.68
N ASN A 8 -3.87 16.85 -6.03
CA ASN A 8 -2.52 16.39 -6.34
C ASN A 8 -2.37 14.90 -6.01
N ARG A 9 -2.87 14.46 -4.86
CA ARG A 9 -2.81 13.05 -4.44
C ARG A 9 -3.56 12.13 -5.39
N LEU A 10 -4.75 12.53 -5.86
CA LEU A 10 -5.49 11.75 -6.85
C LEU A 10 -4.73 11.67 -8.19
N GLN A 11 -4.03 12.75 -8.57
CA GLN A 11 -3.18 12.78 -9.75
C GLN A 11 -1.96 11.86 -9.60
N GLU A 12 -1.26 11.90 -8.46
CA GLU A 12 -0.12 11.03 -8.16
C GLU A 12 -0.54 9.56 -8.13
N TYR A 13 -1.68 9.25 -7.52
CA TYR A 13 -2.27 7.91 -7.55
C TYR A 13 -2.46 7.43 -8.99
N ALA A 14 -3.06 8.26 -9.85
CA ALA A 14 -3.29 7.90 -11.25
C ALA A 14 -1.98 7.61 -12.01
N GLN A 15 -0.97 8.46 -11.82
CA GLN A 15 0.35 8.29 -12.42
C GLN A 15 1.04 7.01 -11.95
N ARG A 16 1.06 6.75 -10.63
CA ARG A 16 1.69 5.55 -10.05
C ARG A 16 0.96 4.27 -10.44
N SER A 17 -0.36 4.34 -10.61
CA SER A 17 -1.19 3.20 -11.00
C SER A 17 -1.25 3.01 -12.51
N ALA A 18 -0.52 3.82 -13.29
CA ALA A 18 -0.51 3.82 -14.75
C ALA A 18 -1.91 3.92 -15.39
N ILE A 19 -2.84 4.60 -14.72
CA ILE A 19 -4.18 4.88 -15.24
C ILE A 19 -4.26 6.30 -15.82
N PRO A 20 -5.24 6.60 -16.69
CA PRO A 20 -5.44 7.94 -17.21
C PRO A 20 -5.58 8.99 -16.10
N LEU A 21 -5.04 10.19 -16.34
CA LEU A 21 -5.11 11.30 -15.38
C LEU A 21 -6.57 11.68 -15.07
N PRO A 22 -6.88 12.10 -13.82
CA PRO A 22 -8.23 12.44 -13.43
C PRO A 22 -8.79 13.63 -14.24
N VAL A 23 -10.01 13.49 -14.75
CA VAL A 23 -10.69 14.55 -15.51
C VAL A 23 -11.77 15.19 -14.66
N TYR A 24 -11.65 16.50 -14.43
CA TYR A 24 -12.60 17.26 -13.61
C TYR A 24 -13.61 18.02 -14.46
N GLN A 25 -14.87 17.99 -14.03
CA GLN A 25 -15.94 18.82 -14.55
C GLN A 25 -16.59 19.57 -13.40
N THR A 26 -16.62 20.90 -13.46
CA THR A 26 -17.26 21.72 -12.41
C THR A 26 -18.35 22.60 -13.02
N VAL A 27 -19.53 22.58 -12.39
CA VAL A 27 -20.71 23.33 -12.81
C VAL A 27 -21.06 24.34 -11.72
N ASN A 28 -21.41 25.57 -12.10
CA ASN A 28 -22.03 26.53 -11.18
C ASN A 28 -23.55 26.34 -11.21
N GLU A 29 -24.11 25.85 -10.11
CA GLU A 29 -25.55 25.67 -9.89
C GLU A 29 -26.22 26.93 -9.31
N GLY A 30 -25.41 27.91 -8.86
CA GLY A 30 -25.88 29.16 -8.28
C GLY A 30 -25.97 30.30 -9.30
N SER A 31 -26.43 31.46 -8.85
CA SER A 31 -26.46 32.68 -9.67
C SER A 31 -25.05 33.26 -9.86
N GLN A 32 -24.89 34.20 -10.81
CA GLN A 32 -23.61 34.87 -11.01
C GLN A 32 -23.13 35.65 -9.76
N HIS A 33 -24.05 36.16 -8.94
CA HIS A 33 -23.74 36.91 -7.73
C HIS A 33 -23.68 36.04 -6.46
N ALA A 34 -24.11 34.78 -6.54
CA ALA A 34 -24.06 33.80 -5.45
C ALA A 34 -23.71 32.41 -6.02
N PRO A 35 -22.46 32.19 -6.43
CA PRO A 35 -22.05 30.96 -7.10
C PRO A 35 -22.08 29.76 -6.14
N GLN A 36 -22.51 28.61 -6.67
CA GLN A 36 -22.55 27.32 -6.00
C GLN A 36 -21.96 26.26 -6.93
N PHE A 37 -20.65 26.02 -6.81
CA PHE A 37 -19.93 25.09 -7.65
C PHE A 37 -20.08 23.66 -7.14
N ARG A 38 -20.48 22.74 -8.02
CA ARG A 38 -20.41 21.28 -7.83
C ARG A 38 -19.41 20.69 -8.80
N SER A 39 -18.55 19.81 -8.32
CA SER A 39 -17.55 19.15 -9.16
C SER A 39 -17.78 17.65 -9.24
N THR A 40 -17.46 17.11 -10.41
CA THR A 40 -17.37 15.69 -10.74
C THR A 40 -15.95 15.39 -11.19
N VAL A 41 -15.42 14.21 -10.84
CA VAL A 41 -14.12 13.71 -11.33
C VAL A 41 -14.28 12.30 -11.90
N LEU A 42 -13.70 12.08 -13.07
CA LEU A 42 -13.57 10.77 -13.71
C LEU A 42 -12.14 10.25 -13.48
N VAL A 43 -12.02 9.07 -12.88
CA VAL A 43 -10.74 8.39 -12.61
C VAL A 43 -10.97 6.87 -12.69
N ASP A 44 -10.07 6.16 -13.38
CA ASP A 44 -10.15 4.71 -13.55
C ASP A 44 -11.51 4.20 -14.09
N GLY A 45 -12.11 4.93 -15.04
CA GLY A 45 -13.43 4.61 -15.59
C GLY A 45 -14.62 4.86 -14.63
N ALA A 46 -14.38 5.25 -13.38
CA ALA A 46 -15.41 5.60 -12.40
C ALA A 46 -15.57 7.11 -12.26
N SER A 47 -16.83 7.57 -12.14
CA SER A 47 -17.16 8.98 -11.94
C SER A 47 -17.66 9.23 -10.52
N TYR A 48 -17.11 10.24 -9.87
CA TYR A 48 -17.48 10.66 -8.52
C TYR A 48 -17.96 12.10 -8.55
N THR A 49 -19.06 12.39 -7.87
CA THR A 49 -19.64 13.74 -7.80
C THR A 49 -19.73 14.18 -6.35
N SER A 50 -19.33 15.43 -6.08
CA SER A 50 -19.47 15.98 -4.73
C SER A 50 -20.95 16.16 -4.37
N PRO A 51 -21.40 15.72 -3.18
CA PRO A 51 -22.75 15.95 -2.69
C PRO A 51 -22.96 17.41 -2.29
N ASN A 52 -21.89 18.13 -1.98
CA ASN A 52 -21.93 19.52 -1.53
C ASN A 52 -21.68 20.50 -2.68
N THR A 53 -22.13 21.74 -2.51
CA THR A 53 -21.77 22.87 -3.37
C THR A 53 -20.89 23.85 -2.61
N PHE A 54 -20.03 24.56 -3.34
CA PHE A 54 -19.02 25.44 -2.77
C PHE A 54 -19.01 26.81 -3.44
N SER A 55 -18.66 27.87 -2.72
CA SER A 55 -18.51 29.21 -3.29
C SER A 55 -17.33 29.33 -4.27
N HIS A 56 -16.39 28.39 -4.24
CA HIS A 56 -15.19 28.40 -5.07
C HIS A 56 -15.01 27.08 -5.82
N ARG A 57 -14.74 27.17 -7.13
CA ARG A 57 -14.44 26.00 -8.00
C ARG A 57 -13.35 25.09 -7.43
N LYS A 58 -12.25 25.68 -6.94
CA LYS A 58 -11.14 24.90 -6.35
C LYS A 58 -11.57 24.07 -5.14
N ALA A 59 -12.47 24.59 -4.31
CA ALA A 59 -12.96 23.85 -3.15
C ALA A 59 -13.83 22.65 -3.57
N ALA A 60 -14.70 22.85 -4.58
CA ALA A 60 -15.49 21.77 -5.15
C ALA A 60 -14.62 20.66 -5.78
N GLU A 61 -13.57 21.04 -6.51
CA GLU A 61 -12.61 20.10 -7.10
C GLU A 61 -11.84 19.31 -6.03
N GLN A 62 -11.50 19.93 -4.91
CA GLN A 62 -10.76 19.27 -3.82
C GLN A 62 -11.65 18.31 -3.03
N ASP A 63 -12.90 18.70 -2.77
CA ASP A 63 -13.87 17.85 -2.11
C ASP A 63 -14.18 16.59 -2.94
N VAL A 64 -14.43 16.75 -4.24
CA VAL A 64 -14.67 15.59 -5.10
C VAL A 64 -13.41 14.70 -5.23
N ALA A 65 -12.22 15.28 -5.22
CA ALA A 65 -10.97 14.51 -5.21
C ALA A 65 -10.83 13.66 -3.93
N LYS A 66 -11.20 14.23 -2.78
CA LYS A 66 -11.22 13.52 -1.50
C LYS A 66 -12.21 12.34 -1.53
N ILE A 67 -13.40 12.56 -2.07
CA ILE A 67 -14.43 11.51 -2.20
C ILE A 67 -13.93 10.39 -3.12
N ALA A 68 -13.37 10.74 -4.29
CA ALA A 68 -12.82 9.75 -5.22
C ALA A 68 -11.73 8.90 -4.55
N LEU A 69 -10.75 9.55 -3.88
CA LEU A 69 -9.69 8.85 -3.14
C LEU A 69 -10.25 7.90 -2.08
N ALA A 70 -11.20 8.34 -1.26
CA ALA A 70 -11.78 7.51 -0.21
C ALA A 70 -12.47 6.26 -0.78
N ASN A 71 -13.22 6.42 -1.88
CA ASN A 71 -13.87 5.31 -2.56
C ASN A 71 -12.88 4.33 -3.21
N ILE A 72 -11.82 4.85 -3.84
CA ILE A 72 -10.75 4.02 -4.42
C ILE A 72 -10.09 3.20 -3.30
N LEU A 73 -9.75 3.83 -2.17
CA LEU A 73 -9.17 3.14 -1.02
C LEU A 73 -10.12 2.09 -0.43
N GLN A 74 -11.41 2.37 -0.37
CA GLN A 74 -12.41 1.40 0.08
C GLN A 74 -12.51 0.21 -0.87
N LYS A 75 -12.53 0.44 -2.19
CA LYS A 75 -12.49 -0.65 -3.18
C LYS A 75 -11.25 -1.52 -3.04
N ILE A 76 -10.09 -0.91 -2.81
CA ILE A 76 -8.84 -1.65 -2.55
C ILE A 76 -8.94 -2.52 -1.28
N LYS A 77 -9.66 -2.05 -0.24
CA LYS A 77 -9.91 -2.84 0.98
C LYS A 77 -10.86 -4.01 0.73
N GLU A 78 -11.88 -3.83 -0.11
CA GLU A 78 -12.95 -4.82 -0.34
C GLU A 78 -12.58 -5.87 -1.41
N GLU A 79 -11.91 -5.46 -2.49
CA GLU A 79 -11.62 -6.31 -3.66
C GLU A 79 -10.17 -6.82 -3.68
N GLY A 80 -9.34 -6.42 -2.71
CA GLY A 80 -7.89 -6.64 -2.76
C GLY A 80 -7.22 -5.72 -3.77
N CYS A 81 -5.89 -5.67 -3.76
CA CYS A 81 -5.11 -4.71 -4.54
C CYS A 81 -4.43 -5.44 -5.72
N PRO A 82 -4.96 -5.42 -6.97
CA PRO A 82 -4.43 -6.25 -8.06
C PRO A 82 -2.98 -5.92 -8.43
N LEU A 83 -2.62 -4.63 -8.35
CA LEU A 83 -1.36 -4.11 -8.89
C LEU A 83 -0.17 -4.26 -7.94
N ILE A 84 -0.41 -4.31 -6.63
CA ILE A 84 0.67 -4.56 -5.67
C ILE A 84 0.90 -6.07 -5.56
N LEU A 85 -0.09 -6.90 -5.90
CA LEU A 85 -0.01 -8.34 -5.72
C LEU A 85 1.03 -9.03 -6.62
N GLN A 86 1.36 -8.47 -7.78
CA GLN A 86 2.18 -9.16 -8.78
C GLN A 86 3.62 -8.66 -8.95
N ASP A 87 3.92 -7.38 -8.69
CA ASP A 87 5.27 -6.87 -8.94
C ASP A 87 6.22 -7.08 -7.74
N THR A 88 6.74 -8.30 -7.70
CA THR A 88 7.92 -8.76 -6.95
C THR A 88 9.17 -7.87 -7.08
N VAL A 89 9.14 -6.86 -7.96
CA VAL A 89 10.23 -5.93 -8.27
C VAL A 89 10.31 -4.72 -7.32
N PHE A 90 9.30 -4.50 -6.48
CA PHE A 90 9.23 -3.32 -5.60
C PHE A 90 9.44 -3.59 -4.11
N CYS A 91 9.65 -4.83 -3.67
CA CYS A 91 9.79 -5.18 -2.24
C CYS A 91 10.88 -4.34 -1.54
N LYS A 92 12.05 -4.17 -2.18
CA LYS A 92 13.11 -3.31 -1.66
C LYS A 92 12.69 -1.85 -1.52
N SER A 93 11.95 -1.33 -2.50
CA SER A 93 11.50 0.06 -2.50
C SER A 93 10.44 0.30 -1.42
N ILE A 94 9.50 -0.62 -1.27
CA ILE A 94 8.46 -0.58 -0.25
C ILE A 94 9.09 -0.60 1.14
N LEU A 95 10.09 -1.47 1.37
CA LEU A 95 10.83 -1.51 2.63
C LEU A 95 11.50 -0.17 2.95
N ASN A 96 12.27 0.34 1.99
CA ASN A 96 13.02 1.58 2.17
C ASN A 96 12.06 2.75 2.43
N GLU A 97 10.98 2.83 1.66
CA GLU A 97 10.00 3.89 1.83
C GLU A 97 9.29 3.79 3.19
N PHE A 98 8.89 2.59 3.61
CA PHE A 98 8.30 2.38 4.92
C PHE A 98 9.26 2.79 6.04
N ALA A 99 10.53 2.39 5.95
CA ALA A 99 11.54 2.72 6.95
C ALA A 99 11.75 4.25 7.06
N VAL A 100 11.86 4.94 5.93
CA VAL A 100 11.97 6.41 5.90
C VAL A 100 10.74 7.06 6.52
N LYS A 101 9.55 6.67 6.07
CA LYS A 101 8.28 7.28 6.48
C LYS A 101 7.96 7.10 7.95
N MET A 102 8.27 5.92 8.49
CA MET A 102 8.02 5.58 9.88
C MET A 102 9.21 5.92 10.79
N ASN A 103 10.24 6.60 10.26
CA ASN A 103 11.46 6.94 10.98
C ASN A 103 12.09 5.69 11.65
N LEU A 104 12.13 4.58 10.92
CA LEU A 104 12.80 3.33 11.31
C LEU A 104 14.25 3.31 10.82
N GLU A 105 15.03 2.39 11.37
CA GLU A 105 16.39 2.17 10.90
C GLU A 105 16.37 1.61 9.47
N MET A 106 17.23 2.14 8.60
CA MET A 106 17.23 1.73 7.21
C MET A 106 17.70 0.27 7.05
N PRO A 107 17.03 -0.52 6.21
CA PRO A 107 17.46 -1.89 5.92
C PRO A 107 18.86 -1.92 5.32
N THR A 108 19.69 -2.87 5.77
CA THR A 108 21.03 -3.07 5.23
C THR A 108 21.07 -4.31 4.33
N TYR A 109 21.54 -4.15 3.10
CA TYR A 109 21.70 -5.25 2.15
C TYR A 109 23.17 -5.61 1.98
N SER A 110 23.48 -6.90 2.12
CA SER A 110 24.81 -7.46 1.80
C SER A 110 24.65 -8.46 0.67
N THR A 111 25.43 -8.33 -0.41
CA THR A 111 25.39 -9.25 -1.54
C THR A 111 26.72 -9.95 -1.70
N ILE A 112 26.67 -11.27 -1.78
CA ILE A 112 27.81 -12.12 -2.12
C ILE A 112 27.64 -12.66 -3.54
N GLN A 113 28.76 -12.79 -4.25
CA GLN A 113 28.83 -13.50 -5.52
C GLN A 113 29.64 -14.77 -5.28
N PRO A 114 29.00 -15.95 -5.11
CA PRO A 114 29.71 -17.20 -4.93
C PRO A 114 30.60 -17.51 -6.13
N GLU A 115 31.76 -18.11 -5.89
CA GLU A 115 32.63 -18.60 -6.96
C GLU A 115 32.00 -19.84 -7.61
N GLY A 116 31.72 -19.76 -8.91
CA GLY A 116 31.06 -20.81 -9.68
C GLY A 116 31.16 -20.58 -11.18
N LEU A 117 30.74 -21.58 -11.96
CA LEU A 117 30.81 -21.53 -13.44
C LEU A 117 29.88 -20.46 -14.05
N LEU A 118 28.83 -20.06 -13.32
CA LEU A 118 27.88 -19.05 -13.74
C LEU A 118 27.82 -17.91 -12.70
N PRO A 119 27.74 -16.64 -13.13
CA PRO A 119 27.63 -15.51 -12.21
C PRO A 119 26.23 -15.50 -11.56
N THR A 120 26.14 -15.96 -10.32
CA THR A 120 24.95 -15.86 -9.47
C THR A 120 25.25 -14.95 -8.28
N PHE A 121 24.22 -14.27 -7.78
CA PHE A 121 24.31 -13.33 -6.68
C PHE A 121 23.33 -13.74 -5.59
N ILE A 122 23.77 -13.78 -4.34
CA ILE A 122 22.91 -14.04 -3.18
C ILE A 122 22.98 -12.80 -2.32
N SER A 123 21.83 -12.24 -1.95
CA SER A 123 21.78 -11.09 -1.06
C SER A 123 21.10 -11.45 0.25
N SER A 124 21.55 -10.83 1.33
CA SER A 124 20.92 -10.85 2.64
C SER A 124 20.48 -9.45 3.02
N LEU A 125 19.32 -9.34 3.65
CA LEU A 125 18.70 -8.13 4.18
C LEU A 125 18.72 -8.19 5.71
N VAL A 126 19.22 -7.15 6.37
CA VAL A 126 19.08 -6.97 7.81
C VAL A 126 18.10 -5.83 8.09
N PHE A 127 17.05 -6.11 8.85
CA PHE A 127 16.04 -5.13 9.27
C PHE A 127 15.46 -5.54 10.64
N SER A 128 15.25 -4.58 11.54
CA SER A 128 14.80 -4.84 12.93
C SER A 128 15.68 -5.81 13.73
N GLY A 129 16.96 -5.95 13.37
CA GLY A 129 17.89 -6.91 14.00
C GLY A 129 17.75 -8.35 13.49
N GLU A 130 16.84 -8.63 12.56
CA GLU A 130 16.68 -9.93 11.90
C GLU A 130 17.39 -9.93 10.54
N SER A 131 17.90 -11.09 10.10
CA SER A 131 18.61 -11.26 8.83
C SER A 131 17.88 -12.25 7.93
N TYR A 132 17.63 -11.84 6.68
CA TYR A 132 16.85 -12.59 5.70
C TYR A 132 17.67 -12.78 4.43
N THR A 133 17.87 -14.03 4.00
CA THR A 133 18.67 -14.33 2.82
C THR A 133 17.81 -14.72 1.64
N GLY A 134 18.00 -14.01 0.53
CA GLY A 134 17.33 -14.20 -0.75
C GLY A 134 17.74 -15.46 -1.49
N GLU A 135 16.86 -15.91 -2.40
CA GLU A 135 17.26 -16.85 -3.45
C GLU A 135 18.33 -16.23 -4.36
N ALA A 136 19.04 -17.08 -5.11
CA ALA A 136 20.09 -16.63 -6.03
C ALA A 136 19.48 -15.84 -7.22
N GLY A 137 19.92 -14.60 -7.40
CA GLY A 137 19.61 -13.76 -8.55
C GLY A 137 20.69 -13.81 -9.63
N ARG A 138 20.34 -13.42 -10.85
CA ARG A 138 21.25 -13.34 -12.00
C ARG A 138 22.11 -12.07 -11.98
N ASN A 139 21.76 -11.11 -11.13
CA ASN A 139 22.51 -9.87 -10.90
C ASN A 139 22.27 -9.38 -9.46
N LYS A 140 23.10 -8.43 -8.99
CA LYS A 140 22.99 -7.84 -7.65
C LYS A 140 21.61 -7.23 -7.37
N LYS A 141 21.01 -6.53 -8.33
CA LYS A 141 19.70 -5.89 -8.15
C LYS A 141 18.59 -6.93 -7.92
N GLU A 142 18.57 -8.00 -8.71
CA GLU A 142 17.63 -9.11 -8.56
C GLU A 142 17.82 -9.82 -7.22
N ALA A 143 19.07 -10.09 -6.82
CA ALA A 143 19.37 -10.72 -5.54
C ALA A 143 18.90 -9.89 -4.34
N GLU A 144 19.06 -8.56 -4.37
CA GLU A 144 18.57 -7.67 -3.31
C GLU A 144 17.03 -7.66 -3.25
N GLN A 145 16.34 -7.69 -4.39
CA GLN A 145 14.87 -7.83 -4.41
C GLN A 145 14.42 -9.18 -3.87
N LEU A 146 15.12 -10.25 -4.24
CA LEU A 146 14.86 -11.59 -3.71
C LEU A 146 15.12 -11.64 -2.21
N ALA A 147 16.12 -10.94 -1.67
CA ALA A 147 16.34 -10.84 -0.23
C ALA A 147 15.22 -10.06 0.49
N ALA A 148 14.75 -8.95 -0.11
CA ALA A 148 13.60 -8.22 0.39
C ALA A 148 12.30 -9.04 0.33
N ARG A 149 12.22 -10.01 -0.60
CA ARG A 149 11.08 -10.90 -0.78
C ARG A 149 11.17 -12.17 0.06
N ALA A 150 12.37 -12.67 0.32
CA ALA A 150 12.62 -14.04 0.80
C ALA A 150 12.09 -14.32 2.20
N ASP A 151 11.37 -13.37 2.78
CA ASP A 151 10.77 -13.56 4.06
C ASP A 151 9.25 -13.37 4.09
N THR A 152 8.61 -14.49 4.43
CA THR A 152 7.26 -14.59 4.98
C THR A 152 7.17 -14.15 6.46
N VAL A 153 8.13 -13.37 6.96
CA VAL A 153 8.11 -12.68 8.26
C VAL A 153 8.31 -11.16 8.08
N PHE A 154 8.75 -10.70 6.90
CA PHE A 154 8.98 -9.30 6.52
C PHE A 154 7.84 -8.35 6.91
N CYS A 155 6.61 -8.63 6.45
CA CYS A 155 5.48 -7.75 6.76
C CYS A 155 5.11 -7.79 8.25
N LYS A 156 5.39 -8.90 8.95
CA LYS A 156 5.10 -9.05 10.38
C LYS A 156 6.12 -8.30 11.22
N SER A 157 7.41 -8.43 10.95
CA SER A 157 8.47 -7.76 11.70
C SER A 157 8.35 -6.24 11.56
N ILE A 158 8.02 -5.75 10.36
CA ILE A 158 7.72 -4.35 10.12
C ILE A 158 6.54 -3.85 10.98
N LEU A 159 5.43 -4.58 10.98
CA LEU A 159 4.25 -4.20 11.77
C LEU A 159 4.51 -4.27 13.27
N ASN A 160 5.27 -5.27 13.72
CA ASN A 160 5.67 -5.42 15.11
C ASN A 160 6.55 -4.25 15.55
N GLU A 161 7.59 -3.92 14.78
CA GLU A 161 8.47 -2.78 15.09
C GLU A 161 7.68 -1.46 15.09
N PHE A 162 6.78 -1.28 14.12
CA PHE A 162 5.91 -0.12 14.06
C PHE A 162 4.98 -0.03 15.29
N ALA A 163 4.37 -1.14 15.71
CA ALA A 163 3.54 -1.20 16.91
C ALA A 163 4.33 -0.78 18.16
N VAL A 164 5.55 -1.30 18.31
CA VAL A 164 6.45 -0.97 19.43
C VAL A 164 6.82 0.52 19.42
N LYS A 165 7.27 1.07 18.28
CA LYS A 165 7.67 2.48 18.18
C LYS A 165 6.53 3.45 18.45
N MET A 166 5.32 3.10 18.02
CA MET A 166 4.13 3.95 18.20
C MET A 166 3.39 3.68 19.52
N ASN A 167 3.93 2.79 20.38
CA ASN A 167 3.31 2.37 21.63
C ASN A 167 1.86 1.85 21.44
N LEU A 168 1.65 1.10 20.36
CA LEU A 168 0.39 0.46 20.00
C LEU A 168 0.34 -0.98 20.50
N GLU A 169 -0.86 -1.54 20.60
CA GLU A 169 -1.02 -2.97 20.88
C GLU A 169 -0.43 -3.83 19.76
N MET A 170 0.17 -4.95 20.15
CA MET A 170 0.79 -5.87 19.21
C MET A 170 -0.27 -6.48 18.26
N PRO A 171 0.04 -6.57 16.96
CA PRO A 171 -0.86 -7.15 15.99
C PRO A 171 -1.23 -8.60 16.33
N THR A 172 -2.53 -8.89 16.37
CA THR A 172 -3.04 -10.26 16.63
C THR A 172 -3.54 -10.90 15.35
N TYR A 173 -3.00 -12.08 15.03
CA TYR A 173 -3.37 -12.86 13.83
C TYR A 173 -4.37 -13.95 14.17
N SER A 174 -5.40 -14.09 13.34
CA SER A 174 -6.37 -15.18 13.39
C SER A 174 -6.43 -15.84 12.02
N THR A 175 -6.13 -17.14 11.94
CA THR A 175 -6.16 -17.89 10.67
C THR A 175 -7.31 -18.88 10.67
N ILE A 176 -8.10 -18.86 9.60
CA ILE A 176 -9.12 -19.86 9.31
C ILE A 176 -8.66 -20.71 8.13
N GLN A 177 -8.99 -22.00 8.19
CA GLN A 177 -8.86 -22.92 7.06
C GLN A 177 -10.29 -23.25 6.60
N PRO A 178 -10.83 -22.55 5.59
CA PRO A 178 -12.15 -22.88 5.06
C PRO A 178 -12.21 -24.31 4.54
N GLU A 179 -13.35 -24.97 4.76
CA GLU A 179 -13.61 -26.31 4.23
C GLU A 179 -13.77 -26.24 2.71
N GLY A 180 -12.89 -26.91 1.98
CA GLY A 180 -12.84 -26.90 0.52
C GLY A 180 -11.99 -28.03 -0.05
N LEU A 181 -12.06 -28.25 -1.37
CA LEU A 181 -11.32 -29.30 -2.08
C LEU A 181 -9.80 -29.12 -2.04
N LEU A 182 -9.31 -27.89 -1.83
CA LEU A 182 -7.89 -27.57 -1.73
C LEU A 182 -7.59 -26.91 -0.38
N PRO A 183 -6.44 -27.22 0.27
CA PRO A 183 -6.06 -26.60 1.53
C PRO A 183 -5.66 -25.13 1.29
N THR A 184 -6.59 -24.22 1.54
CA THR A 184 -6.35 -22.77 1.54
C THR A 184 -6.48 -22.21 2.94
N PHE A 185 -5.70 -21.18 3.25
CA PHE A 185 -5.69 -20.52 4.56
C PHE A 185 -6.00 -19.05 4.38
N ILE A 186 -6.90 -18.49 5.18
CA ILE A 186 -7.21 -17.05 5.19
C ILE A 186 -6.82 -16.55 6.57
N SER A 187 -6.03 -15.49 6.63
CA SER A 187 -5.67 -14.87 7.90
C SER A 187 -6.22 -13.46 7.99
N SER A 188 -6.72 -13.12 9.16
CA SER A 188 -7.07 -11.77 9.56
C SER A 188 -6.10 -11.27 10.63
N LEU A 189 -5.93 -9.95 10.67
CA LEU A 189 -5.00 -9.23 11.51
C LEU A 189 -5.74 -8.05 12.14
N VAL A 190 -5.73 -7.95 13.47
CA VAL A 190 -6.22 -6.75 14.16
C VAL A 190 -5.05 -5.83 14.44
N PHE A 191 -5.13 -4.59 13.96
CA PHE A 191 -4.11 -3.57 14.13
C PHE A 191 -4.75 -2.20 14.36
N SER A 192 -4.38 -1.51 15.45
CA SER A 192 -4.96 -0.21 15.83
C SER A 192 -6.50 -0.21 15.96
N GLY A 193 -7.09 -1.32 16.41
CA GLY A 193 -8.54 -1.48 16.56
C GLY A 193 -9.30 -1.79 15.26
N GLU A 194 -8.62 -1.81 14.11
CA GLU A 194 -9.20 -2.21 12.83
C GLU A 194 -8.79 -3.64 12.45
N SER A 195 -9.68 -4.37 11.77
CA SER A 195 -9.42 -5.73 11.29
C SER A 195 -9.09 -5.72 9.80
N TYR A 196 -8.05 -6.43 9.42
CA TYR A 196 -7.51 -6.54 8.07
C TYR A 196 -7.43 -8.01 7.67
N THR A 197 -8.16 -8.39 6.63
CA THR A 197 -8.14 -9.76 6.12
C THR A 197 -7.26 -9.86 4.88
N GLY A 198 -6.28 -10.75 4.91
CA GLY A 198 -5.43 -11.04 3.76
C GLY A 198 -6.08 -12.01 2.78
N GLU A 199 -5.54 -12.06 1.57
CA GLU A 199 -5.93 -13.05 0.57
C GLU A 199 -5.60 -14.49 1.02
N ALA A 200 -6.18 -15.48 0.33
CA ALA A 200 -5.97 -16.89 0.62
C ALA A 200 -4.52 -17.33 0.30
N GLY A 201 -3.82 -17.83 1.32
CA GLY A 201 -2.50 -18.44 1.20
C GLY A 201 -2.57 -19.97 1.06
N ARG A 202 -1.50 -20.58 0.54
CA ARG A 202 -1.36 -22.05 0.41
C ARG A 202 -1.01 -22.72 1.74
N ASN A 203 -0.56 -21.93 2.72
CA ASN A 203 -0.27 -22.36 4.08
C ASN A 203 -0.54 -21.22 5.07
N LYS A 204 -0.61 -21.54 6.37
CA LYS A 204 -0.85 -20.56 7.43
C LYS A 204 0.15 -19.39 7.41
N LYS A 205 1.44 -19.65 7.19
CA LYS A 205 2.48 -18.62 7.20
C LYS A 205 2.28 -17.60 6.06
N GLU A 206 1.98 -18.08 4.86
CA GLU A 206 1.69 -17.26 3.68
C GLU A 206 0.41 -16.43 3.89
N ALA A 207 -0.64 -17.01 4.47
CA ALA A 207 -1.88 -16.28 4.76
C ALA A 207 -1.69 -15.15 5.77
N GLU A 208 -0.94 -15.39 6.86
CA GLU A 208 -0.65 -14.35 7.85
C GLU A 208 0.20 -13.21 7.26
N GLN A 209 1.05 -13.49 6.27
CA GLN A 209 1.80 -12.47 5.53
C GLN A 209 0.93 -11.61 4.64
N LEU A 210 -0.01 -12.23 3.92
CA LEU A 210 -0.95 -11.48 3.09
C LEU A 210 -1.79 -10.53 3.95
N ALA A 211 -2.14 -10.93 5.17
CA ALA A 211 -2.82 -10.07 6.13
C ALA A 211 -1.93 -8.91 6.61
N ALA A 212 -0.68 -9.20 6.99
CA ALA A 212 0.29 -8.18 7.39
C ALA A 212 0.58 -7.16 6.26
N ARG A 213 0.70 -7.65 5.04
CA ARG A 213 0.89 -6.84 3.85
C ARG A 213 -0.27 -5.87 3.64
N ALA A 214 -1.51 -6.32 3.81
CA ALA A 214 -2.68 -5.47 3.70
C ALA A 214 -2.61 -4.26 4.65
N VAL A 215 -2.12 -4.44 5.88
CA VAL A 215 -1.93 -3.34 6.83
C VAL A 215 -0.81 -2.41 6.42
N ILE A 216 0.36 -2.93 6.00
CA ILE A 216 1.47 -2.08 5.54
C ILE A 216 1.03 -1.23 4.34
N LEU A 217 0.26 -1.81 3.41
CA LEU A 217 -0.28 -1.07 2.27
C LEU A 217 -1.33 -0.04 2.69
N SER A 218 -2.18 -0.37 3.67
CA SER A 218 -3.10 0.59 4.28
C SER A 218 -2.34 1.76 4.93
N LEU A 219 -1.32 1.47 5.75
CA LEU A 219 -0.48 2.48 6.41
C LEU A 219 0.25 3.36 5.41
N LEU A 220 0.84 2.77 4.37
CA LEU A 220 1.51 3.52 3.31
C LEU A 220 0.49 4.37 2.54
N GLY A 221 -0.65 3.80 2.14
CA GLY A 221 -1.75 4.49 1.44
C GLY A 221 -2.36 5.64 2.24
N ILE A 222 -2.49 5.48 3.57
CA ILE A 222 -2.92 6.53 4.49
C ILE A 222 -1.84 7.62 4.58
N LEU A 223 -0.56 7.28 4.67
CA LEU A 223 0.50 8.28 4.77
C LEU A 223 0.70 9.09 3.48
N PHE A 224 0.53 8.48 2.30
CA PHE A 224 0.44 9.22 1.03
C PHE A 224 -0.78 10.16 0.95
N CYS A 225 -1.77 9.96 1.83
CA CYS A 225 -2.93 10.82 1.96
C CYS A 225 -2.83 11.80 3.13
N TYR A 226 -1.67 11.97 3.79
CA TYR A 226 -1.49 12.93 4.87
C TYR A 226 -0.30 13.90 4.71
N ASP A 227 0.65 13.62 3.82
CA ASP A 227 1.66 14.60 3.32
C ASP A 227 1.24 15.34 2.04
#